data_AF-A0A090U489-F1
#
_entry.id   AF-A0A090U489-F1
#
_cell.length_a   1.000
_cell.length_b   1.000
_cell.length_c   1.000
_cell.angle_alpha   90.00
_cell.angle_beta   90.00
_cell.angle_gamma   90.00
#
_symmetry.space_group_name_H-M   'P 1'
#
loop_
_entity.id
_entity.type
_entity.pdbx_description
1 polymer ?
#
loop_
_entity_poly.entity_id
_entity_poly.type
_entity_poly.pdbx_seq_one_letter_code
_entity_poly.pdbx_strand_id
1 'polypeptide(L)'
;MNALASNSYTLQIAAMTKLEDVQLFLNQHSFEKPVRIYPTLRGEEKWYIVTYDNYATIQQARDAAEKLPTELQSLGPWPKALSQVKREIARWTE
;
A
#
# COMPACT_ATOMS: atom_id res chain seq x y z
N MET A 1 6.36 -14.99 21.72
CA MET A 1 6.85 -14.42 20.44
C MET A 1 5.68 -13.76 19.76
N ASN A 2 5.64 -12.42 19.74
CA ASN A 2 4.44 -11.67 19.36
C ASN A 2 4.11 -11.90 17.88
N ALA A 3 3.08 -12.71 17.64
CA ALA A 3 2.42 -12.85 16.36
C ALA A 3 1.83 -11.49 15.97
N LEU A 4 2.63 -10.66 15.30
CA LEU A 4 2.21 -9.37 14.77
C LEU A 4 1.18 -9.62 13.66
N ALA A 5 -0.06 -9.86 14.06
CA ALA A 5 -1.28 -9.93 13.24
C ALA A 5 -1.03 -10.43 11.82
N SER A 6 -0.83 -11.74 11.66
CA SER A 6 -0.67 -12.41 10.35
C SER A 6 -1.89 -12.28 9.42
N ASN A 7 -2.95 -11.60 9.86
CA ASN A 7 -4.26 -11.51 9.22
C ASN A 7 -4.69 -10.10 8.81
N SER A 8 -3.84 -9.08 8.97
CA SER A 8 -4.17 -7.70 8.59
C SER A 8 -3.88 -7.42 7.11
N TYR A 9 -4.64 -6.48 6.56
CA TYR A 9 -4.59 -6.05 5.17
C TYR A 9 -4.27 -4.55 5.11
N THR A 10 -3.73 -4.08 4.00
CA THR A 10 -3.55 -2.67 3.69
C THR A 10 -4.05 -2.41 2.28
N LEU A 11 -4.45 -1.18 1.96
CA LEU A 11 -4.87 -0.85 0.61
C LEU A 11 -3.69 -0.34 -0.19
N GLN A 12 -3.33 -1.02 -1.27
CA GLN A 12 -2.40 -0.45 -2.22
C GLN A 12 -3.18 0.48 -3.14
N ILE A 13 -2.84 1.77 -3.11
CA ILE A 13 -3.50 2.81 -3.91
C ILE A 13 -2.64 3.26 -5.09
N ALA A 14 -1.32 3.13 -4.99
CA ALA A 14 -0.40 3.41 -6.10
C ALA A 14 0.87 2.56 -5.97
N ALA A 15 1.54 2.34 -7.09
CA ALA A 15 2.85 1.69 -7.15
C ALA A 15 3.65 2.36 -8.27
N MET A 16 4.84 2.85 -7.94
CA MET A 16 5.65 3.67 -8.83
C MET A 16 7.10 3.24 -8.77
N THR A 17 7.86 3.38 -9.85
CA THR A 17 9.28 2.97 -9.87
C THR A 17 10.23 4.10 -9.45
N LYS A 18 9.76 5.35 -9.49
CA LYS A 18 10.52 6.53 -9.09
C LYS A 18 9.96 7.19 -7.84
N LEU A 19 10.86 7.72 -7.02
CA LEU A 19 10.47 8.46 -5.81
C LEU A 19 9.82 9.81 -6.15
N GLU A 20 10.24 10.44 -7.25
CA GLU A 20 9.68 11.72 -7.74
C GLU A 20 8.18 11.59 -8.02
N ASP A 21 7.76 10.51 -8.68
CA ASP A 21 6.36 10.23 -9.00
C ASP A 21 5.55 10.01 -7.72
N VAL A 22 6.13 9.32 -6.72
CA VAL A 22 5.48 9.12 -5.42
C VAL A 22 5.26 10.46 -4.73
N GLN A 23 6.26 11.33 -4.73
CA GLN A 23 6.11 12.67 -4.12
C GLN A 23 5.06 13.50 -4.85
N LEU A 24 5.04 13.48 -6.18
CA LEU A 24 4.01 14.16 -6.97
C LEU A 24 2.61 13.63 -6.64
N PHE A 25 2.45 12.31 -6.57
CA PHE A 25 1.20 11.66 -6.19
C PHE A 25 0.72 12.09 -4.81
N LEU A 26 1.63 12.16 -3.83
CA LEU A 26 1.29 12.59 -2.48
C LEU A 26 0.90 14.07 -2.38
N ASN A 27 1.45 14.91 -3.26
CA ASN A 27 1.12 16.33 -3.32
C ASN A 27 -0.17 16.60 -4.10
N GLN A 28 -0.48 15.77 -5.10
CA GLN A 28 -1.67 15.91 -5.95
C GLN A 28 -2.94 15.43 -5.23
N HIS A 29 -2.84 14.43 -4.37
CA HIS A 29 -3.98 13.84 -3.68
C HIS A 29 -3.96 14.15 -2.19
N SER A 30 -5.14 14.45 -1.64
CA SER A 30 -5.34 14.59 -0.20
C SER A 30 -5.81 13.26 0.40
N PHE A 31 -5.20 12.86 1.50
CA PHE A 31 -5.49 11.60 2.17
C PHE A 31 -6.08 11.85 3.55
N GLU A 32 -7.26 11.28 3.82
CA GLU A 32 -7.90 11.41 5.14
C GLU A 32 -7.25 10.48 6.19
N LYS A 33 -6.65 9.38 5.73
CA LYS A 33 -5.94 8.41 6.57
C LYS A 33 -4.44 8.45 6.30
N PRO A 34 -3.62 7.96 7.26
CA PRO A 34 -2.19 7.86 7.06
C PRO A 34 -1.83 6.96 5.88
N VAL A 35 -1.01 7.52 4.99
CA VAL A 35 -0.35 6.80 3.89
C VAL A 35 1.01 6.31 4.35
N ARG A 36 1.38 5.09 3.94
CA ARG A 36 2.71 4.52 4.13
C ARG A 36 3.31 4.20 2.79
N ILE A 37 4.62 4.41 2.67
CA ILE A 37 5.36 4.09 1.45
C ILE A 37 6.49 3.18 1.85
N TYR A 38 6.69 2.11 1.09
CA TYR A 38 7.84 1.25 1.26
C TYR A 38 8.43 0.86 -0.09
N PRO A 39 9.77 0.78 -0.20
CA PRO A 39 10.42 0.22 -1.37
C PRO A 39 10.34 -1.32 -1.35
N THR A 40 10.20 -1.92 -2.52
CA THR A 40 10.28 -3.37 -2.76
C THR A 40 10.97 -3.61 -4.09
N LEU A 41 11.58 -4.79 -4.23
CA LEU A 41 12.01 -5.29 -5.54
C LEU A 41 10.92 -6.18 -6.14
N ARG A 42 10.61 -5.97 -7.41
CA ARG A 42 9.82 -6.89 -8.22
C ARG A 42 10.66 -7.27 -9.43
N GLY A 43 11.18 -8.50 -9.42
CA GLY A 43 12.24 -8.89 -10.33
C GLY A 43 13.52 -8.10 -10.01
N GLU A 44 14.04 -7.37 -10.98
CA GLU A 44 15.24 -6.53 -10.86
C GLU A 44 14.91 -5.02 -10.75
N GLU A 45 13.63 -4.66 -10.77
CA GLU A 45 13.20 -3.26 -10.72
C GLU A 45 12.76 -2.86 -9.31
N LYS A 46 13.15 -1.64 -8.91
CA LYS A 46 12.74 -1.04 -7.62
C LYS A 46 11.38 -0.38 -7.77
N TRP A 47 10.46 -0.77 -6.90
CA TRP A 47 9.11 -0.24 -6.82
C TRP A 47 8.88 0.39 -5.45
N TYR A 48 8.21 1.52 -5.43
CA TYR A 48 7.71 2.21 -4.26
C TYR A 48 6.21 1.99 -4.19
N ILE A 49 5.79 1.21 -3.20
CA ILE A 49 4.39 0.88 -3.00
C ILE A 49 3.79 1.88 -2.03
N VAL A 50 2.72 2.55 -2.46
CA VAL A 50 1.97 3.51 -1.66
C VAL A 50 0.74 2.80 -1.11
N THR A 51 0.68 2.67 0.21
CA THR A 51 -0.41 1.99 0.90
C THR A 51 -1.18 2.92 1.83
N TYR A 52 -2.48 2.67 1.98
CA TYR A 52 -3.43 3.51 2.69
C TYR A 52 -4.05 2.76 3.85
N ASP A 53 -3.74 3.19 5.08
CA ASP A 53 -4.18 2.60 6.35
C ASP A 53 -3.95 1.06 6.47
N ASN A 54 -4.28 0.49 7.62
CA ASN A 54 -4.25 -0.94 7.88
C ASN A 54 -5.62 -1.40 8.39
N TYR A 55 -6.13 -2.46 7.79
CA TYR A 55 -7.42 -3.05 8.06
C TYR A 55 -7.25 -4.42 8.71
N ALA A 56 -8.18 -4.79 9.58
CA ALA A 56 -8.13 -6.08 10.26
C ALA A 56 -8.50 -7.25 9.33
N THR A 57 -9.30 -6.98 8.27
CA THR A 57 -9.77 -8.00 7.33
C THR A 57 -9.76 -7.49 5.89
N ILE A 58 -9.77 -8.43 4.93
CA ILE A 58 -9.86 -8.09 3.50
C ILE A 58 -11.15 -7.34 3.16
N GLN A 59 -12.24 -7.62 3.87
CA GLN A 59 -13.54 -7.00 3.60
C GLN A 59 -13.55 -5.54 4.04
N GLN A 60 -12.94 -5.21 5.19
CA GLN A 60 -12.73 -3.83 5.61
C GLN A 60 -11.85 -3.07 4.62
N ALA A 61 -10.79 -3.71 4.10
CA ALA A 61 -9.96 -3.09 3.07
C ALA A 61 -10.76 -2.82 1.78
N ARG A 62 -11.57 -3.79 1.31
CA ARG A 62 -12.43 -3.59 0.13
C ARG A 62 -13.45 -2.47 0.32
N ASP A 63 -14.18 -2.48 1.42
CA ASP A 63 -15.14 -1.42 1.76
C ASP A 63 -14.46 -0.05 1.84
N ALA A 64 -13.25 0.02 2.41
CA ALA A 64 -12.48 1.25 2.42
C ALA A 64 -12.05 1.69 1.02
N ALA A 65 -11.74 0.77 0.10
CA ALA A 65 -11.44 1.08 -1.29
C ALA A 65 -12.64 1.76 -1.99
N GLU A 66 -13.86 1.27 -1.72
CA GLU A 66 -15.10 1.85 -2.24
C GLU A 66 -15.48 3.18 -1.59
N LYS A 67 -14.93 3.48 -0.40
CA LYS A 67 -15.12 4.75 0.32
C LYS A 67 -14.10 5.82 -0.05
N LEU A 68 -13.07 5.49 -0.82
CA LEU A 68 -12.08 6.47 -1.27
C LEU A 68 -12.71 7.52 -2.19
N PRO A 69 -12.13 8.72 -2.31
CA PRO A 69 -12.50 9.68 -3.35
C PRO A 69 -12.42 9.06 -4.75
N THR A 70 -13.26 9.52 -5.68
CA THR A 70 -13.33 9.00 -7.06
C THR A 70 -11.97 8.95 -7.75
N GLU A 71 -11.12 9.96 -7.52
CA GLU A 71 -9.75 9.99 -8.06
C GLU A 71 -8.92 8.79 -7.63
N LEU A 72 -8.98 8.42 -6.36
CA LEU A 72 -8.26 7.26 -5.82
C LEU A 72 -8.93 5.95 -6.22
N GLN A 73 -10.27 5.91 -6.34
CA GLN A 73 -10.97 4.73 -6.87
C GLN A 73 -10.58 4.44 -8.32
N SER A 74 -10.39 5.48 -9.15
CA SER A 74 -9.96 5.35 -10.54
C SER A 74 -8.56 4.72 -10.70
N LEU A 75 -7.75 4.72 -9.65
CA LEU A 75 -6.44 4.04 -9.64
C LEU A 75 -6.55 2.51 -9.50
N GLY A 76 -7.75 1.99 -9.23
CA GLY A 76 -7.98 0.56 -8.97
C GLY A 76 -7.32 0.09 -7.67
N PRO A 77 -7.61 0.71 -6.52
CA PRO A 77 -7.00 0.38 -5.24
C PRO A 77 -7.40 -1.04 -4.86
N TRP A 78 -6.42 -1.85 -4.45
CA TRP A 78 -6.64 -3.26 -4.17
C TRP A 78 -6.10 -3.66 -2.79
N PRO A 79 -6.80 -4.57 -2.09
CA PRO A 79 -6.41 -5.00 -0.76
C PRO A 79 -5.22 -5.96 -0.82
N LYS A 80 -4.13 -5.59 -0.15
CA LYS A 80 -2.90 -6.35 -0.06
C LYS A 80 -2.69 -6.88 1.36
N ALA A 81 -2.35 -8.15 1.50
CA ALA A 81 -2.07 -8.74 2.81
C ALA A 81 -0.75 -8.20 3.39
N LEU A 82 -0.74 -7.76 4.65
CA LEU A 82 0.50 -7.30 5.30
C LEU A 82 1.54 -8.41 5.41
N SER A 83 1.11 -9.67 5.48
CA SER A 83 2.01 -10.83 5.41
C SER A 83 2.80 -10.88 4.11
N GLN A 84 2.23 -10.41 2.99
CA GLN A 84 2.95 -10.28 1.72
C GLN A 84 3.88 -9.06 1.73
N VAL A 85 3.40 -7.92 2.22
CA VAL A 85 4.21 -6.69 2.37
C VAL A 85 5.48 -6.96 3.18
N LYS A 86 5.35 -7.65 4.31
CA LYS A 86 6.49 -8.03 5.16
C LYS A 86 7.52 -8.88 4.43
N ARG A 87 7.08 -9.84 3.60
CA ARG A 87 7.98 -10.66 2.78
C ARG A 87 8.70 -9.84 1.71
N GLU A 88 7.99 -8.91 1.08
CA GLU A 88 8.55 -7.96 0.10
C GLU A 88 9.64 -7.07 0.73
N ILE A 89 9.35 -6.51 1.92
CA ILE A 89 10.31 -5.67 2.65
C ILE A 89 11.51 -6.48 3.15
N ALA A 90 11.28 -7.70 3.65
CA ALA A 90 12.36 -8.58 4.11
C ALA A 90 13.36 -8.85 2.97
N ARG A 91 12.86 -9.21 1.78
CA ARG A 91 13.69 -9.45 0.58
C ARG A 91 14.49 -8.24 0.10
N TRP A 92 14.04 -7.02 0.40
CA TRP A 92 14.79 -5.79 0.07
C TRP A 92 15.92 -5.50 1.06
N THR A 93 15.77 -5.97 2.30
CA THR A 93 16.69 -5.65 3.40
C THR A 93 17.82 -6.70 3.52
N GLU A 94 17.67 -7.85 2.84
CA GLU A 94 18.70 -8.89 2.69
C GLU A 94 19.73 -8.52 1.61
#